data_AF-A0AA87IYE6-F1
#
_entry.id   AF-A0AA87IYE6-F1
#
_cell.length_a   1.000
_cell.length_b   1.000
_cell.length_c   1.000
_cell.angle_alpha   90.00
_cell.angle_beta   90.00
_cell.angle_gamma   90.00
#
_symmetry.space_group_name_H-M   'P 1'
#
loop_
_entity.id
_entity.type
_entity.pdbx_description
1 polymer ?
#
loop_
_entity_poly.entity_id
_entity_poly.type
_entity_poly.pdbx_seq_one_letter_code
_entity_poly.pdbx_strand_id
1 'polypeptide(L)'
;MTRIPARRALLPAFVAVFLVFSITLAAAEILNFPSVRTDLSPEQLKRVQDITRPTADFSKAEPYEAMESGATTTIAPVSRDIFSQPSANLDLEREENFHLGNALFRKLWVSAPSSTQASDGLGPLFNARSCQSCHIRDGRGHPPDAAGTAAT
;
A
#
# COMPACT_ATOMS: atom_id res chain seq x y z
N MET A 1 -31.90 18.28 -54.81
CA MET A 1 -30.82 18.65 -53.85
C MET A 1 -31.06 20.08 -53.37
N THR A 2 -31.81 20.26 -52.29
CA THR A 2 -32.08 21.58 -51.69
C THR A 2 -30.87 22.02 -50.86
N ARG A 3 -30.10 22.99 -51.35
CA ARG A 3 -28.99 23.59 -50.60
C ARG A 3 -29.56 24.52 -49.53
N ILE A 4 -29.48 24.12 -48.26
CA ILE A 4 -29.84 24.98 -47.14
C ILE A 4 -28.81 26.13 -47.09
N PRO A 5 -29.22 27.41 -47.11
CA PRO A 5 -28.28 28.52 -47.08
C PRO A 5 -27.54 28.53 -45.73
N ALA A 6 -26.21 28.65 -45.77
CA ALA A 6 -25.32 28.54 -44.60
C ALA A 6 -25.75 29.41 -43.40
N ARG A 7 -26.35 30.59 -43.66
CA ARG A 7 -26.94 31.47 -42.62
C ARG A 7 -28.06 30.82 -41.80
N ARG A 8 -28.82 29.87 -42.35
CA ARG A 8 -29.88 29.14 -41.63
C ARG A 8 -29.34 27.99 -40.76
N ALA A 9 -28.11 27.54 -40.99
CA ALA A 9 -27.44 26.52 -40.18
C ALA A 9 -26.58 27.11 -39.05
N LEU A 10 -26.14 28.37 -39.17
CA LEU A 10 -25.30 29.03 -38.16
C LEU A 10 -26.05 29.31 -36.86
N LEU A 11 -27.28 29.84 -36.92
CA LEU A 11 -28.06 30.14 -35.72
C LEU A 11 -28.35 28.90 -34.84
N PRO A 12 -28.84 27.75 -35.36
CA PRO A 12 -29.02 26.56 -34.53
C PRO A 12 -27.70 25.98 -34.01
N ALA A 13 -26.60 26.12 -34.75
CA ALA A 13 -25.27 25.70 -34.28
C ALA A 13 -24.78 26.56 -33.11
N PHE A 14 -24.93 27.90 -33.19
CA PHE A 14 -24.60 28.80 -32.08
C PHE A 14 -25.48 28.55 -30.84
N VAL A 15 -26.77 28.31 -31.03
CA VAL A 15 -27.69 27.98 -29.92
C VAL A 15 -27.31 26.64 -29.28
N ALA A 16 -26.96 25.62 -30.07
CA ALA A 16 -26.51 24.33 -29.55
C ALA A 16 -25.19 24.46 -28.76
N VAL A 17 -24.22 25.22 -29.27
CA VAL A 17 -22.96 25.50 -28.56
C VAL A 17 -23.21 26.26 -27.26
N PHE A 18 -24.07 27.28 -27.28
CA PHE A 18 -24.42 28.04 -26.09
C PHE A 18 -25.15 27.20 -25.03
N LEU A 19 -26.05 26.30 -25.46
CA LEU A 19 -26.73 25.35 -24.58
C LEU A 19 -25.75 24.36 -23.95
N VAL A 20 -24.85 23.76 -24.73
CA VAL A 20 -23.83 22.85 -24.20
C VAL A 20 -22.91 23.57 -23.23
N PHE A 21 -22.45 24.78 -23.58
CA PHE A 21 -21.60 25.59 -22.70
C PHE A 21 -22.31 25.94 -21.39
N SER A 22 -23.58 26.36 -21.46
CA SER A 22 -24.39 26.69 -20.28
C SER A 22 -24.64 25.47 -19.40
N ILE A 23 -24.88 24.29 -19.99
CA ILE A 23 -25.02 23.02 -19.26
C ILE A 23 -23.71 22.64 -18.57
N THR A 24 -22.56 22.75 -19.25
CA THR A 24 -21.25 22.46 -18.63
C THR A 24 -20.91 23.42 -17.50
N LEU A 25 -21.26 24.71 -17.64
CA LEU A 25 -21.01 25.72 -16.61
C LEU A 25 -21.91 25.51 -15.39
N ALA A 26 -23.19 25.17 -15.59
CA ALA A 26 -24.10 24.81 -14.51
C ALA A 26 -23.68 23.50 -13.81
N ALA A 27 -23.14 22.53 -14.54
CA ALA A 27 -22.61 21.30 -13.96
C ALA A 27 -21.31 21.53 -13.13
N ALA A 28 -20.57 22.60 -13.39
CA ALA A 28 -19.37 22.94 -12.61
C ALA A 28 -19.72 23.32 -11.16
N GLU A 29 -20.85 23.98 -10.92
CA GLU A 29 -21.33 24.23 -9.55
C GLU A 29 -21.74 22.95 -8.82
N ILE A 30 -22.28 21.96 -9.55
CA ILE A 30 -22.67 20.66 -8.99
C ILE A 30 -21.44 19.87 -8.51
N LEU A 31 -20.27 20.08 -9.13
CA LEU A 31 -19.00 19.47 -8.76
C LEU A 31 -18.14 20.38 -7.86
N ASN A 32 -18.70 21.44 -7.29
CA ASN A 32 -17.98 22.33 -6.39
C ASN A 32 -17.82 21.68 -5.01
N PHE A 33 -16.84 20.78 -4.90
CA PHE A 33 -16.49 20.15 -3.63
C PHE A 33 -15.72 21.13 -2.75
N PRO A 34 -16.05 21.23 -1.45
CA PRO A 34 -15.30 22.08 -0.53
C PRO A 34 -13.83 21.65 -0.49
N SER A 35 -12.92 22.58 -0.79
CA SER A 35 -11.48 22.35 -0.74
C SER A 35 -10.94 22.28 0.70
N VAL A 36 -11.79 22.63 1.68
CA VAL A 36 -11.48 22.62 3.10
C VAL A 36 -12.60 21.91 3.85
N ARG A 37 -12.20 21.01 4.76
CA ARG A 37 -13.08 20.33 5.72
C ARG A 37 -13.80 21.38 6.60
N THR A 38 -15.13 21.42 6.53
CA THR A 38 -15.95 22.37 7.32
C THR A 38 -16.27 21.88 8.73
N ASP A 39 -15.93 20.63 9.06
CA ASP A 39 -16.15 19.99 10.36
C ASP A 39 -14.99 20.23 11.37
N LEU A 40 -13.92 20.90 10.95
CA LEU A 40 -12.72 21.11 11.76
C LEU A 40 -12.75 22.48 12.45
N SER A 41 -12.32 22.52 13.71
CA SER A 41 -11.98 23.77 14.38
C SER A 41 -10.80 24.46 13.67
N PRO A 42 -10.60 25.78 13.84
CA PRO A 42 -9.46 26.48 13.27
C PRO A 42 -8.11 25.87 13.65
N GLU A 43 -7.97 25.41 14.90
CA GLU A 43 -6.76 24.76 15.41
C GLU A 43 -6.55 23.39 14.76
N GLN A 44 -7.61 22.60 14.59
CA GLN A 44 -7.56 21.30 13.93
C GLN A 44 -7.20 21.45 12.44
N LEU A 45 -7.80 22.43 11.76
CA LEU A 45 -7.49 22.73 10.37
C LEU A 45 -6.01 23.11 10.21
N LYS A 46 -5.50 23.98 11.08
CA LYS A 46 -4.09 24.37 11.09
C LYS A 46 -3.20 23.14 11.27
N ARG A 47 -3.52 22.27 12.24
CA ARG A 47 -2.75 21.03 12.48
C ARG A 47 -2.73 20.12 11.25
N VAL A 48 -3.88 19.92 10.58
CA VAL A 48 -3.95 19.10 9.37
C VAL A 48 -3.09 19.71 8.28
N GLN A 49 -3.20 21.02 8.03
CA GLN A 49 -2.39 21.73 7.03
C GLN A 49 -0.89 21.65 7.32
N ASP A 50 -0.50 21.77 8.59
CA ASP A 50 0.91 21.64 9.00
C ASP A 50 1.46 20.24 8.71
N ILE A 51 0.66 19.18 8.91
CA ILE A 51 1.05 17.78 8.70
C ILE A 51 1.02 17.38 7.21
N THR A 52 0.05 17.86 6.44
CA THR A 52 -0.15 17.47 5.03
C THR A 52 0.54 18.39 4.03
N ARG A 53 1.22 19.43 4.50
CA ARG A 53 1.98 20.34 3.63
C ARG A 53 3.04 19.56 2.85
N PRO A 54 3.11 19.69 1.51
CA PRO A 54 4.16 19.05 0.72
C PRO A 54 5.55 19.46 1.21
N THR A 55 6.49 18.50 1.27
CA THR A 55 7.88 18.83 1.62
C THR A 55 8.51 19.70 0.53
N ALA A 56 9.33 20.66 0.95
CA ALA A 56 10.13 21.51 0.09
C ALA A 56 11.63 21.19 0.17
N ASP A 57 12.03 20.31 1.10
CA ASP A 57 13.42 19.95 1.38
C ASP A 57 13.55 18.42 1.47
N PHE A 58 14.05 17.82 0.40
CA PHE A 58 14.27 16.37 0.30
C PHE A 58 15.67 15.94 0.75
N SER A 59 16.44 16.82 1.42
CA SER A 59 17.77 16.48 1.92
C SER A 59 17.75 15.63 3.19
N LYS A 60 16.59 15.52 3.84
CA LYS A 60 16.35 14.72 5.05
C LYS A 60 14.95 14.12 5.02
N ALA A 61 14.74 13.07 5.80
CA ALA A 61 13.42 12.49 5.96
C ALA A 61 12.48 13.42 6.74
N GLU A 62 11.21 13.47 6.35
CA GLU A 62 10.15 14.18 7.08
C GLU A 62 9.80 13.46 8.39
N PRO A 63 9.25 14.18 9.38
CA PRO A 63 8.67 13.54 10.55
C PRO A 63 7.64 12.49 10.12
N TYR A 64 7.79 11.26 10.63
CA TYR A 64 6.92 10.12 10.35
C TYR A 64 7.03 9.50 8.95
N GLU A 65 7.97 9.92 8.10
CA GLU A 65 8.22 9.28 6.80
C GLU A 65 8.56 7.78 6.98
N ALA A 66 9.34 7.43 8.01
CA ALA A 66 9.60 6.03 8.35
C ALA A 66 8.34 5.22 8.73
N MET A 67 7.18 5.87 8.92
CA MET A 67 5.89 5.26 9.20
C MET A 67 4.93 5.43 8.01
N GLU A 68 5.37 5.10 6.79
CA GLU A 68 4.53 5.20 5.57
C GLU A 68 3.19 4.48 5.70
N SER A 69 3.12 3.41 6.51
CA SER A 69 1.90 2.66 6.81
C SER A 69 1.23 3.10 8.12
N GLY A 70 1.62 4.27 8.65
CA GLY A 70 1.22 4.80 9.94
C GLY A 70 1.48 3.83 11.07
N ALA A 71 0.47 3.64 11.92
CA ALA A 71 0.52 2.75 13.08
C ALA A 71 0.77 1.27 12.73
N THR A 72 0.57 0.86 11.47
CA THR A 72 0.85 -0.51 11.01
C THR A 72 2.32 -0.72 10.62
N THR A 73 3.15 0.32 10.68
CA THR A 73 4.61 0.22 10.53
C THR A 73 5.24 -0.26 11.84
N THR A 74 6.35 -0.98 11.76
CA THR A 74 7.21 -1.23 12.91
C THR A 74 8.13 -0.02 13.16
N ILE A 75 8.31 0.36 14.42
CA ILE A 75 9.25 1.41 14.86
C ILE A 75 10.54 0.82 15.45
N ALA A 76 10.74 -0.48 15.30
CA ALA A 76 11.97 -1.14 15.71
C ALA A 76 13.19 -0.56 14.97
N PRO A 77 14.39 -0.57 15.57
CA PRO A 77 15.61 -0.14 14.90
C PRO A 77 15.80 -0.86 13.55
N VAL A 78 16.08 -0.09 12.49
CA VAL A 78 16.30 -0.65 11.16
C VAL A 78 17.48 -1.61 11.20
N SER A 79 17.21 -2.88 10.91
CA SER A 79 18.18 -3.95 10.93
C SER A 79 17.84 -5.01 9.87
N ARG A 80 18.67 -6.04 9.75
CA ARG A 80 18.41 -7.16 8.83
C ARG A 80 17.19 -7.99 9.22
N ASP A 81 16.74 -7.88 10.46
CA ASP A 81 15.61 -8.63 11.04
C ASP A 81 14.33 -7.77 11.10
N ILE A 82 14.26 -6.67 10.33
CA ILE A 82 13.13 -5.73 10.41
C ILE A 82 11.80 -6.37 9.98
N PHE A 83 11.84 -7.34 9.05
CA PHE A 83 10.65 -8.11 8.64
C PHE A 83 10.24 -9.16 9.68
N SER A 84 11.10 -9.45 10.65
CA SER A 84 10.81 -10.31 11.80
C SER A 84 10.16 -9.54 12.95
N GLN A 85 9.86 -8.25 12.80
CA GLN A 85 9.25 -7.41 13.83
C GLN A 85 7.74 -7.27 13.60
N PRO A 86 6.92 -7.32 14.66
CA PRO A 86 5.50 -7.04 14.55
C PRO A 86 5.24 -5.55 14.22
N SER A 87 4.07 -5.28 13.64
CA SER A 87 3.57 -3.91 13.51
C SER A 87 3.31 -3.29 14.89
N ALA A 88 3.56 -1.99 15.04
CA ALA A 88 3.51 -1.31 16.34
C ALA A 88 2.09 -1.20 16.95
N ASN A 89 1.05 -1.44 16.15
CA ASN A 89 -0.35 -1.35 16.58
C ASN A 89 -1.04 -2.71 16.80
N LEU A 90 -0.29 -3.81 16.82
CA LEU A 90 -0.87 -5.10 17.19
C LEU A 90 -1.24 -5.09 18.68
N ASP A 91 -2.38 -5.70 19.01
CA ASP A 91 -2.70 -6.05 20.39
C ASP A 91 -1.89 -7.30 20.81
N LEU A 92 -1.90 -7.61 22.11
CA LEU A 92 -1.11 -8.70 22.67
C LEU A 92 -1.42 -10.07 22.02
N GLU A 93 -2.70 -10.34 21.74
CA GLU A 93 -3.11 -11.60 21.11
C GLU A 93 -2.58 -11.70 19.67
N ARG A 94 -2.62 -10.61 18.91
CA ARG A 94 -2.05 -10.56 17.56
C ARG A 94 -0.53 -10.62 17.56
N GLU A 95 0.12 -10.03 18.55
CA GLU A 95 1.57 -10.12 18.72
C GLU A 95 1.99 -11.58 19.03
N GLU A 96 1.26 -12.29 19.88
CA GLU A 96 1.46 -13.72 20.11
C GLU A 96 1.32 -14.53 18.81
N ASN A 97 0.25 -14.29 18.06
CA ASN A 97 0.02 -14.94 16.77
C ASN A 97 1.16 -14.65 15.77
N PHE A 98 1.66 -13.42 15.73
CA PHE A 98 2.82 -13.04 14.91
C PHE A 98 4.06 -13.85 15.30
N HIS A 99 4.37 -13.93 16.59
CA HIS A 99 5.54 -14.67 17.08
C HIS A 99 5.41 -16.18 16.87
N LEU A 100 4.22 -16.75 17.07
CA LEU A 100 3.95 -18.15 16.75
C LEU A 100 4.12 -18.43 15.26
N GLY A 101 3.57 -17.56 14.39
CA GLY A 101 3.75 -17.65 12.95
C GLY A 101 5.22 -17.60 12.54
N ASN A 102 5.99 -16.67 13.10
CA ASN A 102 7.43 -16.58 12.86
C ASN A 102 8.15 -17.87 13.34
N ALA A 103 7.82 -18.39 14.52
CA ALA A 103 8.38 -19.65 15.00
C ALA A 103 8.12 -20.82 14.04
N LEU A 104 6.91 -20.92 13.47
CA LEU A 104 6.56 -21.93 12.46
C LEU A 104 7.30 -21.70 11.13
N PHE A 105 7.52 -20.44 10.74
CA PHE A 105 8.25 -20.07 9.53
C PHE A 105 9.73 -20.48 9.58
N ARG A 106 10.33 -20.36 10.76
CA ARG A 106 11.74 -20.70 11.05
C ARG A 106 11.96 -22.17 11.39
N LYS A 107 10.89 -22.89 11.72
CA LYS A 107 10.94 -24.29 12.11
C LYS A 107 11.51 -25.16 11.00
N LEU A 108 12.33 -26.13 11.40
CA LEU A 108 12.75 -27.22 10.53
C LEU A 108 11.65 -28.28 10.44
N TRP A 109 11.16 -28.49 9.23
CA TRP A 109 10.14 -29.47 8.88
C TRP A 109 10.79 -30.74 8.31
N VAL A 110 10.09 -31.85 8.50
CA VAL A 110 10.48 -33.17 8.01
C VAL A 110 9.42 -33.66 7.03
N SER A 111 9.84 -34.28 5.93
CA SER A 111 8.90 -34.88 4.98
C SER A 111 8.09 -35.97 5.67
N ALA A 112 6.77 -35.95 5.49
CA ALA A 112 5.89 -37.00 5.97
C ALA A 112 6.08 -38.29 5.13
N PRO A 113 5.93 -39.49 5.73
CA PRO A 113 5.68 -39.75 7.15
C PRO A 113 6.97 -39.67 8.00
N SER A 114 6.87 -39.16 9.23
CA SER A 114 7.98 -39.08 10.19
C SER A 114 7.54 -39.46 11.60
N SER A 115 8.45 -39.94 12.44
CA SER A 115 8.17 -40.14 13.89
C SER A 115 7.95 -38.82 14.63
N THR A 116 8.40 -37.70 14.07
CA THR A 116 8.21 -36.35 14.62
C THR A 116 6.89 -35.73 14.14
N GLN A 117 5.77 -36.22 14.64
CA GLN A 117 4.42 -35.84 14.19
C GLN A 117 4.15 -34.32 14.18
N ALA A 118 4.67 -33.59 15.17
CA ALA A 118 4.48 -32.14 15.22
C ALA A 118 5.26 -31.38 14.11
N SER A 119 6.24 -32.02 13.46
CA SER A 119 7.11 -31.42 12.45
C SER A 119 7.00 -32.11 11.09
N ASP A 120 6.12 -33.10 10.94
CA ASP A 120 5.69 -33.56 9.63
C ASP A 120 4.64 -32.57 9.09
N GLY A 121 4.65 -32.26 7.80
CA GLY A 121 3.60 -31.35 7.28
C GLY A 121 3.87 -30.58 5.99
N LEU A 122 5.11 -30.42 5.53
CA LEU A 122 5.37 -29.69 4.27
C LEU A 122 5.26 -30.55 3.00
N GLY A 123 4.99 -31.85 3.16
CA GLY A 123 4.82 -32.78 2.06
C GLY A 123 6.12 -33.06 1.27
N PRO A 124 6.06 -33.95 0.27
CA PRO A 124 7.24 -34.39 -0.49
C PRO A 124 7.72 -33.39 -1.54
N LEU A 125 6.95 -32.33 -1.81
CA LEU A 125 7.25 -31.34 -2.86
C LEU A 125 7.99 -30.10 -2.35
N PHE A 126 8.29 -30.04 -1.04
CA PHE A 126 9.02 -28.92 -0.48
C PHE A 126 10.52 -29.05 -0.80
N ASN A 127 11.12 -27.99 -1.35
CA ASN A 127 12.51 -27.98 -1.82
C ASN A 127 13.53 -27.53 -0.76
N ALA A 128 13.06 -27.21 0.46
CA ALA A 128 13.89 -26.82 1.59
C ALA A 128 13.42 -27.52 2.87
N ARG A 129 14.06 -27.26 4.02
CA ARG A 129 13.60 -27.77 5.32
C ARG A 129 12.91 -26.71 6.18
N SER A 130 12.87 -25.45 5.75
CA SER A 130 12.11 -24.37 6.40
C SER A 130 11.74 -23.30 5.39
N CYS A 131 10.72 -22.49 5.68
CA CYS A 131 10.38 -21.32 4.87
C CYS A 131 11.55 -20.32 4.88
N GLN A 132 12.16 -20.12 6.06
CA GLN A 132 13.30 -19.23 6.27
C GLN A 132 14.56 -19.64 5.48
N SER A 133 14.69 -20.90 5.07
CA SER A 133 15.81 -21.35 4.23
C SER A 133 15.87 -20.64 2.88
N CYS A 134 14.72 -20.21 2.35
CA CYS A 134 14.67 -19.39 1.14
C CYS A 134 14.39 -17.92 1.51
N HIS A 135 13.52 -17.68 2.49
CA HIS A 135 13.10 -16.35 2.96
C HIS A 135 13.88 -15.91 4.20
N ILE A 136 15.15 -15.59 3.99
CA ILE A 136 16.08 -15.28 5.08
C ILE A 136 15.60 -14.05 5.86
N ARG A 137 15.51 -14.19 7.19
CA ARG A 137 15.01 -13.14 8.11
C ARG A 137 13.63 -12.61 7.72
N ASP A 138 12.76 -13.51 7.27
CA ASP A 138 11.37 -13.24 6.90
C ASP A 138 11.25 -12.25 5.71
N GLY A 139 12.36 -12.08 4.99
CA GLY A 139 12.48 -11.20 3.85
C GLY A 139 12.15 -11.88 2.51
N ARG A 140 12.60 -11.23 1.44
CA ARG A 140 12.45 -11.76 0.08
C ARG A 140 13.23 -13.06 -0.08
N GLY A 141 12.64 -13.99 -0.82
CA GLY A 141 13.33 -15.20 -1.23
C GLY A 141 14.49 -14.88 -2.17
N HIS A 142 15.60 -15.61 -2.07
CA HIS A 142 16.66 -15.53 -3.06
C HIS A 142 16.59 -16.71 -4.04
N PRO A 143 16.70 -16.47 -5.35
CA PRO A 143 16.93 -17.55 -6.30
C PRO A 143 18.32 -18.18 -6.07
N PRO A 144 18.54 -19.43 -6.52
CA PRO A 144 19.87 -20.04 -6.51
C PRO A 144 20.88 -19.17 -7.27
N ASP A 145 22.13 -19.16 -6.83
CA ASP A 145 23.22 -18.53 -7.56
C ASP A 145 23.53 -19.27 -8.88
N ALA A 146 24.44 -18.72 -9.69
CA ALA A 146 24.81 -19.32 -10.97
C ALA A 146 25.42 -20.73 -10.86
N ALA A 147 25.87 -21.13 -9.66
CA ALA A 147 26.37 -22.48 -9.37
C ALA A 147 25.28 -23.41 -8.80
N GLY A 148 24.03 -22.93 -8.67
CA GLY A 148 22.91 -23.68 -8.11
C GLY A 148 22.89 -23.73 -6.57
N THR A 149 23.75 -22.96 -5.91
CA THR A 149 23.80 -22.88 -4.45
C THR A 149 22.72 -21.92 -3.95
N ALA A 150 22.06 -22.25 -2.85
CA ALA A 150 21.15 -21.32 -2.20
C ALA A 150 21.93 -20.07 -1.76
N ALA A 151 21.52 -18.90 -2.22
CA ALA A 151 22.12 -17.64 -1.82
C ALA A 151 21.79 -17.35 -0.34
N THR A 152 22.84 -17.16 0.48
CA THR A 152 22.78 -16.85 1.93
C THR A 152 22.60 -15.37 2.23
#